data_AF-A0A7C1W0F1-F1
#
_entry.id   AF-A0A7C1W0F1-F1
#
_cell.length_a   1.000
_cell.length_b   1.000
_cell.length_c   1.000
_cell.angle_alpha   90.00
_cell.angle_beta   90.00
_cell.angle_gamma   90.00
#
_symmetry.space_group_name_H-M   'P 1'
#
loop_
_entity.id
_entity.type
_entity.pdbx_description
1 polymer ?
#
loop_
_entity_poly.entity_id
_entity_poly.type
_entity_poly.pdbx_seq_one_letter_code
_entity_poly.pdbx_strand_id
1 'polypeptide(L)'
;MASMTRLLAGTIGALTRRAWPEGAAEKYIGANLGAYLAHALDGSLRTNAASGGVVSAILIDLLEKGKIDGALVCRSVIRDGKVRAEFFIARNKTEILQSQGSKYVPVYFAREALPLIEKFQGDLAVVGLPCDIEFIRRRMEKETSEDSTGAKVRLLIAIVCGHNSETPLVDRVARVL
;
A
#
# COMPACT_ATOMS: atom_id res chain seq x y z
N MET A 1 -10.71 -29.64 -21.62
CA MET A 1 -9.85 -30.03 -20.48
C MET A 1 -9.82 -29.00 -19.34
N ALA A 2 -9.75 -27.68 -19.59
CA ALA A 2 -9.73 -26.64 -18.53
C ALA A 2 -10.99 -26.54 -17.64
N SER A 3 -12.14 -27.03 -18.11
CA SER A 3 -13.43 -26.98 -17.37
C SER A 3 -13.48 -28.01 -16.23
N MET A 4 -13.06 -29.26 -16.45
CA MET A 4 -13.01 -30.29 -15.40
C MET A 4 -12.01 -29.95 -14.29
N THR A 5 -10.85 -29.36 -14.63
CA THR A 5 -9.84 -28.95 -13.65
C THR A 5 -10.37 -27.82 -12.74
N ARG A 6 -11.14 -26.87 -13.28
CA ARG A 6 -11.81 -25.82 -12.49
C ARG A 6 -12.91 -26.40 -11.60
N LEU A 7 -13.68 -27.37 -12.11
CA LEU A 7 -14.74 -28.02 -11.35
C LEU A 7 -14.17 -28.78 -10.14
N LEU A 8 -13.13 -29.59 -10.36
CA LEU A 8 -12.42 -30.35 -9.34
C LEU A 8 -11.72 -29.45 -8.32
N ALA A 9 -11.06 -28.36 -8.77
CA ALA A 9 -10.46 -27.39 -7.85
C ALA A 9 -11.51 -26.67 -6.98
N GLY A 10 -12.69 -26.37 -7.54
CA GLY A 10 -13.82 -25.80 -6.81
C GLY A 10 -14.42 -26.76 -5.77
N THR A 11 -14.48 -28.07 -6.09
CA THR A 11 -15.00 -29.09 -5.16
C THR A 11 -14.01 -29.38 -4.03
N ILE A 12 -12.71 -29.51 -4.35
CA ILE A 12 -11.65 -29.69 -3.34
C ILE A 12 -11.59 -28.46 -2.43
N GLY A 13 -11.59 -27.25 -2.98
CA GLY A 13 -11.61 -26.03 -2.18
C GLY A 13 -12.87 -25.87 -1.31
N ALA A 14 -14.00 -26.44 -1.72
CA ALA A 14 -15.20 -26.51 -0.89
C ALA A 14 -15.09 -27.53 0.25
N LEU A 15 -14.46 -28.68 -0.01
CA LEU A 15 -14.28 -29.77 0.95
C LEU A 15 -13.14 -29.51 1.95
N THR A 16 -12.11 -28.77 1.55
CA THR A 16 -10.98 -28.38 2.41
C THR A 16 -11.16 -26.99 3.02
N ARG A 17 -12.34 -26.37 2.84
CA ARG A 17 -12.62 -25.05 3.39
C ARG A 17 -12.63 -25.16 4.91
N ARG A 18 -11.57 -24.66 5.54
CA ARG A 18 -11.47 -24.58 6.99
C ARG A 18 -12.64 -23.75 7.50
N ALA A 19 -13.52 -24.37 8.29
CA ALA A 19 -14.53 -23.64 9.03
C ALA A 19 -13.83 -22.86 10.14
N TRP A 20 -13.99 -21.54 10.11
CA TRP A 20 -13.50 -20.68 11.17
C TRP A 20 -14.62 -20.44 12.17
N PRO A 21 -14.35 -20.43 13.48
CA PRO A 21 -15.34 -20.00 14.46
C PRO A 21 -15.88 -18.61 14.11
N GLU A 22 -17.14 -18.36 14.43
CA GLU A 22 -17.75 -17.04 14.31
C GLU A 22 -16.93 -16.01 15.11
N GLY A 23 -16.63 -14.85 14.53
CA GLY A 23 -15.78 -13.83 15.16
C GLY A 23 -14.27 -14.08 15.05
N ALA A 24 -13.82 -15.24 14.55
CA ALA A 24 -12.39 -15.55 14.48
C ALA A 24 -11.65 -14.66 13.47
N ALA A 25 -12.30 -14.29 12.37
CA ALA A 25 -11.72 -13.41 11.37
C ALA A 25 -11.52 -12.01 11.95
N GLU A 26 -12.56 -11.44 12.54
CA GLU A 26 -12.61 -10.11 13.16
C GLU A 26 -11.54 -9.93 14.24
N LYS A 27 -11.27 -10.98 15.03
CA LYS A 27 -10.20 -10.99 16.02
C LYS A 27 -8.82 -10.71 15.43
N TYR A 28 -8.52 -11.21 14.23
CA TYR A 28 -7.19 -11.10 13.62
C TYR A 28 -7.08 -10.00 12.56
N ILE A 29 -8.15 -9.76 11.80
CA ILE A 29 -8.16 -8.80 10.68
C ILE A 29 -8.80 -7.46 11.05
N GLY A 30 -9.48 -7.40 12.21
CA GLY A 30 -10.21 -6.23 12.66
C GLY A 30 -11.59 -6.07 11.99
N ALA A 31 -12.28 -4.99 12.36
CA ALA A 31 -13.56 -4.62 11.78
C ALA A 31 -13.39 -4.29 10.29
N ASN A 32 -14.20 -4.93 9.44
CA ASN A 32 -14.16 -4.75 8.00
C ASN A 32 -15.57 -4.91 7.41
N LEU A 33 -15.82 -4.31 6.25
CA LEU A 33 -17.07 -4.47 5.51
C LEU A 33 -17.05 -5.71 4.59
N GLY A 34 -15.88 -6.28 4.32
CA GLY A 34 -15.71 -7.46 3.49
C GLY A 34 -14.27 -7.66 3.05
N ALA A 35 -13.97 -8.87 2.58
CA ALA A 35 -12.69 -9.28 2.03
C ALA A 35 -12.86 -9.79 0.60
N TYR A 36 -12.05 -9.27 -0.31
CA TYR A 36 -12.18 -9.55 -1.74
C TYR A 36 -10.84 -9.95 -2.33
N LEU A 37 -10.87 -10.91 -3.26
CA LEU A 37 -9.72 -11.21 -4.11
C LEU A 37 -9.81 -10.33 -5.37
N ALA A 38 -8.81 -9.48 -5.59
CA ALA A 38 -8.81 -8.53 -6.70
C ALA A 38 -7.43 -8.43 -7.37
N HIS A 39 -7.44 -8.02 -8.64
CA HIS A 39 -6.26 -7.63 -9.39
C HIS A 39 -6.61 -6.52 -10.40
N ALA A 40 -5.60 -5.76 -10.82
CA ALA A 40 -5.72 -4.76 -11.87
C ALA A 40 -6.09 -5.43 -13.20
N LEU A 41 -7.00 -4.80 -13.94
CA LEU A 41 -7.40 -5.24 -15.28
C LEU A 41 -6.35 -4.89 -16.34
N ASP A 42 -5.60 -3.81 -16.13
CA ASP A 42 -4.43 -3.47 -16.96
C ASP A 42 -3.32 -4.50 -16.69
N GLY A 43 -3.02 -5.30 -17.70
CA GLY A 43 -2.00 -6.35 -17.62
C GLY A 43 -0.61 -5.81 -17.29
N SER A 44 -0.28 -4.59 -17.73
CA SER A 44 1.02 -3.96 -17.45
C SER A 44 1.16 -3.59 -15.98
N LEU A 45 0.07 -3.13 -15.34
CA LEU A 45 0.03 -2.87 -13.90
C LEU A 45 0.24 -4.15 -13.10
N ARG A 46 -0.41 -5.24 -13.52
CA ARG A 46 -0.35 -6.52 -12.81
C ARG A 46 1.03 -7.17 -12.90
N THR A 47 1.65 -7.17 -14.08
CA THR A 47 2.95 -7.82 -14.30
C THR A 47 4.07 -7.24 -13.43
N ASN A 48 4.05 -5.93 -13.18
CA ASN A 48 5.09 -5.23 -12.40
C ASN A 48 4.72 -5.05 -10.91
N ALA A 49 3.53 -5.49 -10.49
CA ALA A 49 3.10 -5.38 -9.11
C ALA A 49 3.69 -6.50 -8.23
N ALA A 50 3.78 -6.24 -6.92
CA ALA A 50 4.13 -7.28 -5.95
C ALA A 50 3.07 -8.39 -5.83
N SER A 51 1.83 -8.09 -6.25
CA SER A 51 0.67 -8.98 -6.15
C SER A 51 -0.34 -8.57 -7.23
N GLY A 52 -1.61 -8.32 -6.89
CA GLY A 52 -2.64 -7.97 -7.86
C GLY A 52 -2.53 -6.58 -8.52
N GLY A 53 -1.66 -5.68 -8.05
CA GLY A 53 -1.59 -4.30 -8.58
C GLY A 53 -2.78 -3.40 -8.17
N VAL A 54 -3.56 -3.83 -7.19
CA VAL A 54 -4.81 -3.18 -6.76
C VAL A 54 -4.58 -1.76 -6.25
N VAL A 55 -3.57 -1.55 -5.39
CA VAL A 55 -3.27 -0.22 -4.83
C VAL A 55 -2.93 0.77 -5.95
N SER A 56 -2.03 0.41 -6.86
CA SER A 56 -1.69 1.26 -8.00
C SER A 56 -2.90 1.57 -8.87
N ALA A 57 -3.74 0.57 -9.16
CA ALA A 57 -4.95 0.77 -9.97
C ALA A 57 -5.93 1.73 -9.30
N ILE A 58 -6.16 1.63 -7.99
CA ILE A 58 -7.01 2.55 -7.23
C ILE A 58 -6.46 3.97 -7.30
N LEU A 59 -5.17 4.17 -7.03
CA LEU A 59 -4.58 5.50 -7.01
C LEU A 59 -4.59 6.17 -8.38
N ILE A 60 -4.30 5.41 -9.45
CA ILE A 60 -4.35 5.91 -10.82
C ILE A 60 -5.78 6.36 -11.16
N ASP A 61 -6.78 5.53 -10.87
CA ASP A 61 -8.19 5.86 -11.13
C ASP A 61 -8.65 7.11 -10.36
N LEU A 62 -8.24 7.26 -9.10
CA LEU A 62 -8.58 8.43 -8.29
C LEU A 62 -7.89 9.71 -8.79
N LEU A 63 -6.63 9.64 -9.21
CA LEU A 63 -5.91 10.77 -9.81
C LEU A 63 -6.55 11.18 -11.14
N GLU A 64 -6.82 10.23 -12.03
CA GLU A 64 -7.41 10.49 -13.35
C GLU A 64 -8.82 11.10 -13.26
N LYS A 65 -9.57 10.75 -12.20
CA LYS A 65 -10.91 11.31 -11.91
C LYS A 65 -10.88 12.60 -11.08
N GLY A 66 -9.70 13.10 -10.70
CA GLY A 66 -9.56 14.28 -9.84
C GLY A 66 -10.20 14.11 -8.45
N LYS A 67 -10.21 12.89 -7.91
CA LYS A 67 -10.68 12.59 -6.55
C LYS A 67 -9.59 12.76 -5.49
N ILE A 68 -8.35 12.77 -5.93
CA ILE A 68 -7.17 13.15 -5.17
C ILE A 68 -6.25 13.95 -6.10
N ASP A 69 -5.52 14.90 -5.55
CA ASP A 69 -4.49 15.68 -6.22
C ASP A 69 -3.10 15.03 -6.10
N GLY A 70 -2.95 14.11 -5.15
CA GLY A 70 -1.71 13.41 -4.92
C GLY A 70 -1.89 12.12 -4.12
N ALA A 71 -0.88 11.26 -4.20
CA ALA A 71 -0.76 10.08 -3.36
C ALA A 71 0.64 9.99 -2.75
N LEU A 72 0.73 9.96 -1.42
CA LEU A 72 1.96 9.64 -0.73
C LEU A 72 2.27 8.15 -0.94
N VAL A 73 3.38 7.88 -1.61
CA VAL A 73 3.84 6.54 -1.96
C VAL A 73 5.35 6.42 -1.72
N CYS A 74 5.86 5.19 -1.76
CA CYS A 74 7.27 4.89 -1.54
C CYS A 74 7.90 4.21 -2.76
N ARG A 75 9.08 4.68 -3.18
CA ARG A 75 9.90 4.06 -4.23
C ARG A 75 11.26 3.62 -3.70
N SER A 76 11.90 2.71 -4.41
CA SER A 76 13.31 2.41 -4.20
C SER A 76 14.17 3.43 -4.95
N VAL A 77 15.26 3.86 -4.33
CA VAL A 77 16.28 4.72 -4.92
C VAL A 77 17.67 4.16 -4.64
N ILE A 78 18.64 4.49 -5.49
CA ILE A 78 20.05 4.20 -5.21
C ILE A 78 20.68 5.45 -4.62
N ARG A 79 21.23 5.33 -3.42
CA ARG A 79 22.00 6.38 -2.75
C ARG A 79 23.32 5.79 -2.28
N ASP A 80 24.43 6.39 -2.69
CA ASP A 80 25.79 5.93 -2.36
C ASP A 80 26.02 4.45 -2.70
N GLY A 81 25.51 4.01 -3.87
CA GLY A 81 25.62 2.62 -4.32
C GLY A 81 24.74 1.63 -3.56
N LYS A 82 23.83 2.09 -2.71
CA LYS A 82 22.98 1.23 -1.86
C LYS A 82 21.50 1.47 -2.11
N VAL A 83 20.70 0.41 -2.00
CA VAL A 83 19.24 0.49 -2.13
C VAL A 83 18.65 1.19 -0.90
N ARG A 84 17.92 2.27 -1.11
CA ARG A 84 17.18 3.02 -0.10
C ARG A 84 15.72 3.16 -0.51
N ALA A 85 14.89 3.54 0.45
CA ALA A 85 13.51 3.92 0.20
C ALA A 85 13.38 5.44 0.22
N GLU A 86 12.43 5.96 -0.55
CA GLU A 86 12.08 7.37 -0.58
C GLU A 86 10.56 7.52 -0.66
N PHE A 87 9.99 8.25 0.30
CA PHE A 87 8.63 8.74 0.18
C PHE A 87 8.57 9.94 -0.75
N PHE A 88 7.53 10.01 -1.55
CA PHE A 88 7.21 11.15 -2.40
C PHE A 88 5.70 11.21 -2.65
N ILE A 89 5.21 12.35 -3.14
CA ILE A 89 3.81 12.51 -3.52
C ILE A 89 3.71 12.36 -5.04
N ALA A 90 3.16 11.25 -5.48
CA ALA A 90 2.85 10.99 -6.87
C ALA A 90 1.58 11.74 -7.29
N ARG A 91 1.61 12.41 -8.45
CA ARG A 91 0.51 13.23 -8.98
C ARG A 91 -0.02 12.72 -10.33
N ASN A 92 0.56 11.65 -10.86
CA ASN A 92 0.14 11.08 -12.15
C ASN A 92 0.44 9.59 -12.22
N LYS A 93 -0.11 8.92 -13.24
CA LYS A 93 0.09 7.49 -13.49
C LYS A 93 1.57 7.10 -13.51
N THR A 94 2.40 7.82 -14.26
CA THR A 94 3.83 7.52 -14.41
C THR A 94 4.55 7.52 -13.06
N GLU A 95 4.26 8.49 -12.20
CA GLU A 95 4.80 8.57 -10.85
C GLU A 95 4.29 7.44 -9.95
N ILE A 96 3.02 7.06 -10.03
CA ILE A 96 2.52 5.87 -9.32
C ILE A 96 3.28 4.62 -9.76
N LEU A 97 3.58 4.47 -11.06
CA LEU A 97 4.33 3.32 -11.57
C LEU A 97 5.74 3.21 -10.97
N GLN A 98 6.39 4.35 -10.67
CA GLN A 98 7.70 4.34 -9.99
C GLN A 98 7.64 3.75 -8.57
N SER A 99 6.44 3.68 -7.98
CA SER A 99 6.22 3.10 -6.65
C SER A 99 5.72 1.65 -6.70
N GLN A 100 5.73 0.96 -7.85
CA GLN A 100 5.28 -0.44 -7.97
C GLN A 100 6.21 -1.46 -7.30
N GLY A 101 5.63 -2.51 -6.72
CA GLY A 101 6.34 -3.56 -5.98
C GLY A 101 6.46 -3.27 -4.48
N SER A 102 6.87 -4.27 -3.71
CA SER A 102 7.07 -4.15 -2.26
C SER A 102 8.50 -3.72 -1.94
N LYS A 103 8.67 -2.75 -1.05
CA LYS A 103 9.99 -2.20 -0.68
C LYS A 103 10.32 -2.70 0.72
N TYR A 104 11.10 -3.78 0.79
CA TYR A 104 11.61 -4.30 2.05
C TYR A 104 12.90 -3.57 2.44
N VAL A 105 12.79 -2.25 2.58
CA VAL A 105 13.88 -1.34 2.90
C VAL A 105 13.42 -0.47 4.06
N PRO A 106 14.25 -0.25 5.09
CA PRO A 106 13.86 0.55 6.23
C PRO A 106 13.44 1.96 5.83
N VAL A 107 12.33 2.38 6.43
CA VAL A 107 11.73 3.71 6.31
C VAL A 107 11.49 4.29 7.69
N TYR A 108 11.52 5.62 7.78
CA TYR A 108 11.22 6.38 9.00
C TYR A 108 10.06 7.33 8.71
N PHE A 109 8.84 6.77 8.64
CA PHE A 109 7.64 7.45 8.14
C PHE A 109 7.41 8.84 8.74
N ALA A 110 7.43 8.99 10.07
CA ALA A 110 7.20 10.29 10.72
C ALA A 110 8.26 11.34 10.36
N ARG A 111 9.51 10.94 10.08
CA ARG A 111 10.59 11.85 9.70
C ARG A 111 10.57 12.17 8.21
N GLU A 112 10.25 11.19 7.38
CA GLU A 112 10.45 11.25 5.93
C GLU A 112 9.16 11.62 5.19
N ALA A 113 8.02 11.09 5.61
CA ALA A 113 6.75 11.23 4.93
C ALA A 113 5.92 12.40 5.48
N LEU A 114 5.93 12.62 6.80
CA LEU A 114 5.12 13.67 7.42
C LEU A 114 5.40 15.09 6.86
N PRO A 115 6.67 15.52 6.68
CA PRO A 115 6.92 16.85 6.11
C PRO A 115 6.38 17.02 4.69
N LEU A 116 6.22 15.93 3.93
CA LEU A 116 5.63 15.97 2.60
C LEU A 116 4.11 16.19 2.69
N ILE A 117 3.44 15.47 3.60
CA ILE A 117 2.00 15.60 3.85
C ILE A 117 1.68 17.03 4.33
N GLU A 118 2.44 17.56 5.29
CA GLU A 118 2.19 18.89 5.85
C GLU A 118 2.29 20.00 4.81
N LYS A 119 3.31 19.92 3.93
CA LYS A 119 3.53 20.89 2.85
C LYS A 119 2.57 20.72 1.68
N PHE A 120 1.95 19.56 1.54
CA PHE A 120 1.03 19.30 0.44
C PHE A 120 -0.25 20.12 0.59
N GLN A 121 -0.76 20.58 -0.53
CA GLN A 121 -2.02 21.31 -0.65
C GLN A 121 -2.87 20.57 -1.68
N GLY A 122 -4.11 20.24 -1.29
CA GLY A 122 -5.04 19.42 -2.07
C GLY A 122 -5.41 18.11 -1.37
N ASP A 123 -6.23 17.34 -2.06
CA ASP A 123 -6.76 16.06 -1.61
C ASP A 123 -5.71 14.95 -1.75
N LEU A 124 -5.40 14.28 -0.65
CA LEU A 124 -4.27 13.34 -0.57
C LEU A 124 -4.76 11.91 -0.26
N ALA A 125 -4.25 10.93 -1.01
CA ALA A 125 -4.22 9.54 -0.57
C ALA A 125 -2.89 9.23 0.12
N VAL A 126 -2.91 8.40 1.16
CA VAL A 126 -1.70 7.98 1.86
C VAL A 126 -1.61 6.45 1.84
N VAL A 127 -0.52 5.93 1.28
CA VAL A 127 -0.18 4.51 1.35
C VAL A 127 0.93 4.31 2.37
N GLY A 128 0.74 3.38 3.30
CA GLY A 128 1.72 3.09 4.33
C GLY A 128 1.57 1.70 4.94
N LEU A 129 2.52 1.35 5.81
CA LEU A 129 2.41 0.16 6.64
C LEU A 129 1.32 0.38 7.71
N PRO A 130 0.82 -0.67 8.39
CA PRO A 130 -0.25 -0.52 9.37
C PRO A 130 0.11 0.46 10.50
N CYS A 131 1.36 0.46 10.95
CA CYS A 131 1.86 1.41 11.95
C CYS A 131 1.89 2.87 11.44
N ASP A 132 2.17 3.08 10.16
CA ASP A 132 2.19 4.42 9.54
C ASP A 132 0.77 4.99 9.44
N ILE A 133 -0.17 4.14 9.03
CA ILE A 133 -1.58 4.52 8.90
C ILE A 133 -2.21 4.82 10.27
N GLU A 134 -1.88 4.03 11.29
CA GLU A 134 -2.30 4.31 12.67
C GLU A 134 -1.72 5.65 13.18
N PHE A 135 -0.45 5.95 12.88
CA PHE A 135 0.17 7.23 13.20
C PHE A 135 -0.59 8.41 12.55
N ILE A 136 -0.90 8.30 11.26
CA ILE A 136 -1.66 9.34 10.54
C ILE A 136 -3.07 9.48 11.09
N ARG A 137 -3.79 8.38 11.34
CA ARG A 137 -5.14 8.43 11.89
C ARG A 137 -5.17 9.18 13.23
N ARG A 138 -4.27 8.85 14.15
CA ARG A 138 -4.16 9.55 15.46
C ARG A 138 -3.84 11.03 15.32
N ARG A 139 -3.10 11.42 14.27
CA ARG A 139 -2.81 12.82 13.98
C ARG A 139 -4.05 13.54 13.47
N MET A 140 -4.78 12.94 12.53
CA MET A 140 -6.05 13.46 12.03
C MET A 140 -7.09 13.68 13.14
N GLU A 141 -7.11 12.83 14.17
CA GLU A 141 -8.01 12.97 15.32
C GLU A 141 -7.65 14.12 16.27
N LYS A 142 -6.36 14.52 16.31
CA LYS A 142 -5.85 15.53 17.25
C LYS A 142 -5.76 16.92 16.65
N GLU A 143 -5.61 17.02 15.33
CA GLU A 143 -5.50 18.29 14.63
C GLU A 143 -6.87 18.85 14.27
N THR A 144 -7.08 20.13 14.52
CA THR A 144 -8.37 20.81 14.29
C THR A 144 -8.28 21.97 13.30
N SER A 145 -7.08 22.27 12.77
CA SER A 145 -6.89 23.36 11.81
C SER A 145 -7.43 23.00 10.43
N GLU A 146 -7.77 24.02 9.64
CA GLU A 146 -8.22 23.86 8.25
C GLU A 146 -7.11 23.28 7.34
N ASP A 147 -5.84 23.53 7.70
CA ASP A 147 -4.66 22.96 7.03
C ASP A 147 -4.20 21.62 7.63
N SER A 148 -4.98 21.01 8.51
CA SER A 148 -4.62 19.76 9.19
C SER A 148 -4.48 18.59 8.22
N THR A 149 -3.80 17.54 8.69
CA THR A 149 -3.74 16.24 8.00
C THR A 149 -5.15 15.70 7.74
N GLY A 150 -6.07 15.89 8.68
CA GLY A 150 -7.47 15.45 8.58
C GLY A 150 -8.26 16.15 7.49
N ALA A 151 -7.97 17.43 7.22
CA ALA A 151 -8.64 18.19 6.17
C ALA A 151 -8.24 17.75 4.75
N LYS A 152 -7.00 17.25 4.59
CA LYS A 152 -6.38 16.91 3.29
C LYS A 152 -6.51 15.44 2.92
N VAL A 153 -6.40 14.52 3.89
CA VAL A 153 -6.34 13.09 3.61
C VAL A 153 -7.74 12.53 3.31
N ARG A 154 -7.95 12.07 2.08
CA ARG A 154 -9.23 11.47 1.61
C ARG A 154 -9.23 9.94 1.67
N LEU A 155 -8.07 9.31 1.61
CA LEU A 155 -7.94 7.86 1.61
C LEU A 155 -6.67 7.41 2.32
N LEU A 156 -6.81 6.45 3.22
CA LEU A 156 -5.71 5.73 3.87
C LEU A 156 -5.69 4.29 3.35
N ILE A 157 -4.56 3.85 2.80
CA ILE A 157 -4.36 2.48 2.32
C ILE A 157 -3.25 1.85 3.15
N ALA A 158 -3.61 0.90 4.01
CA ALA A 158 -2.66 0.07 4.74
C ALA A 158 -2.32 -1.17 3.90
N ILE A 159 -1.02 -1.40 3.65
CA ILE A 159 -0.55 -2.66 3.06
C ILE A 159 -0.14 -3.64 4.15
N VAL A 160 -0.32 -4.94 3.91
CA VAL A 160 0.07 -5.99 4.87
C VAL A 160 1.58 -5.94 5.09
N CYS A 161 1.97 -5.97 6.37
CA CYS A 161 3.37 -5.94 6.78
C CYS A 161 3.64 -7.07 7.78
N GLY A 162 4.76 -7.78 7.60
CA GLY A 162 5.24 -8.77 8.56
C GLY A 162 6.34 -8.25 9.47
N HIS A 163 7.27 -7.45 8.92
CA HIS A 163 8.37 -6.82 9.64
C HIS A 163 8.98 -5.71 8.79
N ASN A 164 9.78 -4.84 9.42
CA ASN A 164 10.63 -3.86 8.73
C ASN A 164 12.09 -4.29 8.88
N SER A 165 12.83 -4.39 7.77
CA SER A 165 14.23 -4.84 7.78
C SER A 165 15.16 -3.71 8.22
N GLU A 166 16.25 -4.03 8.91
CA GLU A 166 17.26 -3.04 9.26
C GLU A 166 18.23 -2.76 8.10
N THR A 167 18.81 -1.56 8.08
CA THR A 167 19.71 -1.11 7.00
C THR A 167 20.89 -2.06 6.80
N PRO A 168 21.56 -2.57 7.86
CA PRO A 168 22.67 -3.52 7.69
C PRO A 168 22.26 -4.85 7.02
N LEU A 169 21.03 -5.32 7.26
CA LEU A 169 20.51 -6.53 6.61
C LEU A 169 20.28 -6.27 5.12
N VAL A 170 19.63 -5.15 4.80
CA VAL A 170 19.38 -4.76 3.41
C VAL A 170 20.69 -4.57 2.65
N ASP A 171 21.67 -3.86 3.22
CA ASP A 171 22.99 -3.65 2.61
C ASP A 171 23.73 -4.97 2.35
N ARG A 172 23.51 -6.00 3.19
CA ARG A 172 24.14 -7.32 3.04
C ARG A 172 23.50 -8.14 1.92
N VAL A 173 22.18 -8.09 1.79
CA VAL A 173 21.39 -8.90 0.85
C VAL A 173 21.30 -8.23 -0.52
N ALA A 174 21.01 -6.93 -0.55
CA ALA A 174 20.97 -6.12 -1.75
C ALA A 174 22.39 -5.69 -2.13
N ARG A 175 23.22 -6.64 -2.56
CA ARG A 175 24.46 -6.32 -3.27
C ARG A 175 24.07 -5.76 -4.63
N VAL A 176 24.03 -4.44 -4.73
CA VAL A 176 23.98 -3.75 -6.01
C VAL A 176 25.33 -4.00 -6.67
N LEU A 177 25.34 -4.79 -7.75
CA LEU A 177 26.53 -5.04 -8.57
C LEU A 177 26.97 -3.75 -9.26
#